data_AF-S1Q9X6-F1
#
_entry.id   AF-S1Q9X6-F1
#
_cell.length_a   1.000
_cell.length_b   1.000
_cell.length_c   1.000
_cell.angle_alpha   90.00
_cell.angle_beta   90.00
_cell.angle_gamma   90.00
#
_symmetry.space_group_name_H-M   'P 1'
#
loop_
_entity.id
_entity.type
_entity.pdbx_description
1 polymer ?
#
loop_
_entity_poly.entity_id
_entity_poly.type
_entity_poly.pdbx_seq_one_letter_code
_entity_poly.pdbx_strand_id
1 'polypeptide(L)'
;MSCELPPFTLLRTEHGNVIARDNRDNQEFVFAECYSTAIAALILAAVTLYTERKAYEKDPATHHPGPGTMAFPAPATGHGIQR
;
A
#
# COMPACT_ATOMS: atom_id res chain seq x y z
N MET A 1 12.50 1.71 -7.33
CA MET A 1 11.20 1.69 -6.62
C MET A 1 11.40 2.42 -5.32
N SER A 2 10.51 3.35 -5.01
CA SER A 2 10.50 4.18 -3.80
C SER A 2 9.15 4.06 -3.10
N CYS A 3 9.13 4.34 -1.80
CA CYS A 3 7.92 4.45 -0.97
C CYS A 3 7.96 5.79 -0.25
N GLU A 4 6.87 6.56 -0.29
CA GLU A 4 6.74 7.81 0.45
C GLU A 4 6.27 7.52 1.88
N LEU A 5 7.07 7.87 2.88
CA LEU A 5 6.80 7.72 4.30
C LEU A 5 7.07 9.07 5.00
N PRO A 6 6.16 10.05 4.96
CA PRO A 6 6.45 11.39 5.47
C PRO A 6 7.00 11.36 6.91
N PRO A 7 8.13 12.04 7.19
CA PRO A 7 8.85 13.00 6.34
C PRO A 7 9.92 12.41 5.40
N PHE A 8 10.00 11.10 5.25
CA PHE A 8 11.02 10.38 4.51
C PHE A 8 10.53 9.77 3.20
N THR A 9 11.44 9.53 2.27
CA THR A 9 11.24 8.64 1.14
C THR A 9 12.15 7.43 1.29
N LEU A 10 11.57 6.23 1.31
CA LEU A 10 12.33 4.99 1.31
C LEU A 10 12.74 4.62 -0.12
N LEU A 11 14.01 4.32 -0.31
CA LEU A 11 14.61 3.94 -1.60
C LEU A 11 15.29 2.59 -1.47
N ARG A 12 15.14 1.75 -2.49
CA ARG A 12 15.93 0.53 -2.62
C ARG A 12 17.24 0.84 -3.35
N THR A 13 18.37 0.47 -2.75
CA THR A 13 19.69 0.56 -3.39
C THR A 13 19.98 -0.65 -4.27
N GLU A 14 20.94 -0.52 -5.18
CA GLU A 14 21.39 -1.62 -6.04
C GLU A 14 22.04 -2.77 -5.27
N HIS A 15 22.68 -2.46 -4.14
CA HIS A 15 23.30 -3.44 -3.25
C HIS A 15 22.29 -4.20 -2.37
N GLY A 16 20.99 -3.89 -2.51
CA GLY A 16 19.95 -4.58 -1.77
C GLY A 16 19.69 -4.00 -0.38
N ASN A 17 20.06 -2.75 -0.09
CA ASN A 17 19.63 -2.08 1.14
C ASN A 17 18.38 -1.26 0.88
N VAL A 18 17.68 -0.93 1.96
CA VAL A 18 16.67 0.13 1.97
C VAL A 18 17.27 1.31 2.71
N ILE A 19 17.32 2.46 2.04
CA ILE A 19 17.70 3.73 2.66
C ILE A 19 16.45 4.57 2.86
N ALA A 20 16.43 5.35 3.92
CA ALA A 20 15.48 6.41 4.10
C ALA A 20 16.18 7.73 3.80
N ARG A 21 15.59 8.51 2.90
CA ARG A 21 16.01 9.88 2.60
C ARG A 21 15.05 10.83 3.31
N ASP A 22 15.56 11.75 4.11
CA ASP A 22 14.77 12.84 4.69
C ASP A 22 14.46 13.88 3.60
N ASN A 23 13.18 14.17 3.40
CA ASN A 23 12.74 15.08 2.34
C ASN A 23 13.00 16.55 2.69
N ARG A 24 13.42 16.87 3.93
CA ARG A 24 13.70 18.24 4.38
C ARG A 24 15.11 18.69 4.04
N ASP A 25 16.08 17.81 4.17
CA ASP A 25 17.51 18.12 4.01
C ASP A 25 18.27 17.14 3.10
N ASN A 26 17.58 16.15 2.53
CA ASN A 26 18.14 15.07 1.69
C ASN A 26 19.17 14.19 2.41
N GLN A 27 19.22 14.19 3.74
CA GLN A 27 20.06 13.26 4.49
C GLN A 27 19.59 11.84 4.28
N GLU A 28 20.54 10.94 4.05
CA GLU A 28 20.27 9.51 3.83
C GLU A 28 20.75 8.70 5.03
N PHE A 29 19.93 7.77 5.48
CA PHE A 29 20.27 6.82 6.52
C PHE A 29 19.82 5.41 6.13
N VAL A 30 20.54 4.41 6.65
CA VAL A 30 20.20 3.01 6.41
C VAL A 30 18.92 2.69 7.18
N PHE A 31 17.84 2.39 6.46
CA PHE A 31 16.59 1.94 7.05
C PHE A 31 16.65 0.43 7.32
N ALA A 32 17.19 -0.34 6.37
CA ALA A 32 17.42 -1.78 6.52
C ALA A 32 18.62 -2.23 5.69
N GLU A 33 19.56 -2.91 6.35
CA GLU A 33 20.59 -3.70 5.67
C GLU A 33 19.97 -5.02 5.23
N CYS A 34 20.06 -5.34 3.94
CA CYS A 34 19.52 -6.60 3.44
C CYS A 34 20.57 -7.34 2.60
N TYR A 35 20.52 -8.66 2.67
CA TYR A 35 21.45 -9.52 1.93
C TYR A 35 21.06 -9.73 0.46
N SER A 36 19.86 -9.30 0.05
CA SER A 36 19.36 -9.46 -1.32
C SER A 36 18.38 -8.36 -1.71
N THR A 37 18.33 -8.08 -3.02
CA THR A 37 17.39 -7.12 -3.62
C THR A 37 15.92 -7.55 -3.44
N ALA A 38 15.65 -8.86 -3.41
CA ALA A 38 14.32 -9.41 -3.18
C ALA A 38 13.79 -9.06 -1.79
N ILE A 39 14.65 -9.15 -0.76
CA ILE A 39 14.25 -8.78 0.61
C ILE A 39 14.06 -7.29 0.76
N ALA A 40 14.93 -6.48 0.17
CA ALA A 40 14.74 -5.03 0.18
C ALA A 40 13.40 -4.64 -0.48
N ALA A 41 13.01 -5.33 -1.55
CA ALA A 41 11.71 -5.12 -2.19
C ALA A 41 10.54 -5.55 -1.30
N LEU A 42 10.65 -6.69 -0.60
CA LEU A 42 9.63 -7.15 0.35
C LEU A 42 9.46 -6.18 1.53
N ILE A 43 10.56 -5.70 2.10
CA ILE A 43 10.55 -4.70 3.18
C ILE A 43 9.88 -3.42 2.69
N LEU A 44 10.28 -2.92 1.52
CA LEU A 44 9.69 -1.71 0.95
C LEU A 44 8.18 -1.87 0.74
N ALA A 45 7.73 -3.00 0.20
CA ALA A 45 6.31 -3.28 0.01
C ALA A 45 5.54 -3.39 1.34
N ALA A 46 6.13 -4.05 2.35
CA ALA A 46 5.53 -4.18 3.67
C ALA A 46 5.35 -2.82 4.36
N VAL A 47 6.34 -1.92 4.24
CA VAL A 47 6.24 -0.58 4.79
C VAL A 47 5.13 0.21 4.08
N THR A 48 5.06 0.16 2.75
CA THR A 48 3.97 0.80 1.99
C THR A 48 2.59 0.32 2.47
N LEU A 49 2.39 -0.99 2.57
CA LEU A 49 1.10 -1.55 2.99
C LEU A 49 0.76 -1.15 4.43
N TYR A 50 1.74 -1.15 5.33
CA TYR A 50 1.53 -0.76 6.72
C TYR A 50 1.12 0.71 6.84
N THR A 51 1.75 1.60 6.07
CA THR A 51 1.52 3.04 6.14
C THR A 51 0.19 3.43 5.52
N GLU A 52 -0.16 2.82 4.39
CA GLU A 52 -1.49 2.95 3.78
C GLU A 52 -2.58 2.49 4.75
N ARG A 53 -2.38 1.33 5.41
CA ARG A 53 -3.33 0.85 6.42
C ARG A 53 -3.45 1.78 7.62
N LYS A 54 -2.34 2.35 8.08
CA LYS A 54 -2.34 3.33 9.18
C LYS A 54 -2.97 4.65 8.80
N ALA A 55 -2.83 5.10 7.56
CA ALA A 55 -3.55 6.25 7.04
C ALA A 55 -5.06 6.00 7.02
N TYR A 56 -5.49 4.81 6.56
CA TYR A 56 -6.89 4.39 6.59
C TYR A 56 -7.46 4.30 8.02
N GLU A 57 -6.70 3.75 8.98
CA GLU A 57 -7.13 3.67 10.39
C GLU A 57 -7.23 5.06 11.05
N LYS A 58 -6.45 6.05 10.59
CA LYS A 58 -6.41 7.39 11.18
C LYS A 58 -7.54 8.31 10.71
N ASP A 59 -8.10 8.07 9.52
CA ASP A 59 -9.22 8.83 8.98
C ASP A 59 -10.41 7.94 8.59
N PRO A 60 -11.24 7.52 9.56
CA PRO A 60 -12.46 6.78 9.26
C PRO A 60 -13.56 7.64 8.62
N ALA A 61 -13.40 8.99 8.59
CA ALA A 61 -14.45 9.92 8.18
C ALA A 61 -14.56 10.12 6.66
N THR A 62 -13.56 9.68 5.88
CA THR A 62 -13.61 9.68 4.40
C THR A 62 -14.36 8.47 3.81
N HIS A 63 -14.79 7.51 4.63
CA HIS A 63 -15.60 6.35 4.23
C HIS A 63 -16.96 6.33 4.90
N HIS A 64 -17.76 7.38 4.72
CA HIS A 64 -19.19 7.14 4.59
C HIS A 64 -19.42 6.52 3.20
N PRO A 65 -19.86 5.25 3.07
CA PRO A 65 -20.56 4.89 1.86
C PRO A 65 -21.79 5.80 1.85
N GLY A 66 -21.81 6.78 0.95
CA GLY A 66 -23.00 7.61 0.77
C GLY A 66 -24.23 6.72 0.60
N PRO A 67 -25.42 7.17 0.99
CA PRO A 67 -26.66 6.44 0.76
C PRO A 67 -26.94 6.41 -0.75
N GLY A 68 -26.32 5.46 -1.43
CA GLY A 68 -26.23 5.39 -2.88
C GLY A 68 -25.96 3.97 -3.31
N THR A 69 -26.94 3.11 -3.05
CA THR A 69 -27.27 1.99 -3.93
C THR A 69 -26.15 0.98 -4.20
N MET A 70 -25.90 0.08 -3.24
CA MET A 70 -25.46 -1.28 -3.59
C MET A 70 -26.67 -2.01 -4.23
N ALA A 71 -27.01 -1.66 -5.46
CA ALA A 71 -27.87 -2.49 -6.28
C ALA A 71 -27.04 -3.69 -6.72
N PHE A 72 -27.09 -4.76 -5.92
CA PHE A 72 -26.76 -6.09 -6.42
C PHE A 72 -27.70 -6.36 -7.60
N PRO A 73 -27.20 -6.68 -8.82
CA PRO A 73 -28.08 -7.13 -9.87
C PRO A 73 -28.74 -8.43 -9.41
N ALA A 74 -30.07 -8.47 -9.42
CA ALA A 74 -30.82 -9.68 -9.14
C ALA A 74 -30.34 -10.80 -10.08
N PRO A 75 -30.16 -12.04 -9.59
CA PRO A 75 -29.79 -13.15 -10.45
C PRO A 75 -30.89 -13.32 -11.51
N ALA A 76 -30.49 -13.35 -12.78
CA ALA A 76 -31.39 -13.60 -13.89
C ALA A 76 -32.12 -14.92 -13.64
N THR A 77 -33.43 -14.86 -13.45
CA THR A 77 -34.32 -16.02 -13.45
C THR A 77 -34.29 -16.61 -14.86
N GLY A 78 -33.36 -17.56 -15.06
CA GLY A 78 -33.33 -18.40 -16.25
C GLY A 78 -34.64 -19.15 -16.38
N HIS A 79 -35.38 -18.84 -17.44
CA HIS A 79 -36.53 -19.61 -17.89
C HIS A 79 -36.11 -21.05 -18.24
N GLY A 80 -36.81 -22.00 -17.61
CA GLY A 80 -37.32 -23.23 -18.21
C GLY A 80 -36.33 -24.18 -18.89
N ILE A 81 -36.08 -25.32 -18.25
CA ILE A 81 -36.13 -26.61 -18.94
C ILE A 81 -37.02 -27.54 -18.10
N GLN A 82 -38.24 -27.77 -18.61
CA GLN A 82 -39.06 -28.92 -18.26
C GLN A 82 -38.37 -30.21 -18.74
N ARG A 83 -38.66 -31.31 -18.04
CA ARG A 83 -38.23 -32.68 -18.34
C ARG A 83 -38.22 -33.05 -19.81
#